data_AF-A0A6C0ESR6-F1
#
_entry.id   AF-A0A6C0ESR6-F1
#
_cell.length_a   1.000
_cell.length_b   1.000
_cell.length_c   1.000
_cell.angle_alpha   90.00
_cell.angle_beta   90.00
_cell.angle_gamma   90.00
#
_symmetry.space_group_name_H-M   'P 1'
#
loop_
_entity.id
_entity.type
_entity.pdbx_description
1 polymer ?
#
loop_
_entity_poly.entity_id
_entity_poly.type
_entity_poly.pdbx_seq_one_letter_code
_entity_poly.pdbx_strand_id
1 'polypeptide(L)'
;MKVYVNGYDFSKFNINYEHTFKNTFIYTNECIYTNHKKELHKIEYKSDLSNVTEYTYNNYHFFLDNTKILYTDVIQHIPYYHLCCEETINKTNIGEGIYFIKNSYYDQDSYYFETDNNNDETFNKIISFLSSN
;
A
#
# COMPACT_ATOMS: atom_id res chain seq x y z
N MET A 1 7.25 -1.54 -4.75
CA MET A 1 6.88 -2.85 -4.15
C MET A 1 6.34 -2.61 -2.74
N LYS A 2 5.32 -3.36 -2.33
CA LYS A 2 4.86 -3.39 -0.93
C LYS A 2 5.52 -4.55 -0.20
N VAL A 3 5.99 -4.31 1.02
CA VAL A 3 6.64 -5.31 1.85
C VAL A 3 5.86 -5.42 3.16
N TYR A 4 5.24 -6.57 3.38
CA TYR A 4 4.56 -6.89 4.63
C TYR A 4 5.47 -7.75 5.50
N VAL A 5 5.38 -7.57 6.81
CA VAL A 5 6.15 -8.34 7.79
C VAL A 5 5.17 -9.16 8.62
N ASN A 6 5.31 -10.49 8.59
CA ASN A 6 4.41 -11.37 9.31
C ASN A 6 4.61 -11.28 10.82
N GLY A 7 3.53 -11.39 11.58
CA GLY A 7 3.57 -11.50 13.05
C GLY A 7 3.88 -10.20 13.81
N TYR A 8 3.92 -9.05 13.12
CA TYR A 8 4.14 -7.74 13.76
C TYR A 8 2.82 -6.99 14.00
N ASP A 9 2.63 -6.52 15.23
CA ASP A 9 1.52 -5.65 15.63
C ASP A 9 1.96 -4.19 15.60
N PHE A 10 1.76 -3.55 14.45
CA PHE A 10 2.12 -2.16 14.21
C PHE A 10 1.19 -1.15 14.88
N SER A 11 0.03 -1.58 15.39
CA SER A 11 -0.95 -0.68 16.03
C SER A 11 -0.39 -0.02 17.30
N LYS A 12 0.63 -0.62 17.90
CA LYS A 12 1.34 -0.13 19.09
C LYS A 12 2.40 0.90 18.79
N PHE A 13 2.82 1.04 17.53
CA PHE A 13 3.92 1.92 17.16
C PHE A 13 3.45 3.37 17.21
N ASN A 14 4.22 4.22 17.89
CA ASN A 14 3.94 5.66 17.92
C ASN A 14 4.77 6.38 16.85
N ILE A 15 4.25 6.39 15.63
CA ILE A 15 4.93 6.96 14.47
C ILE A 15 4.40 8.35 14.13
N ASN A 16 5.31 9.31 14.00
CA ASN A 16 5.00 10.62 13.42
C ASN A 16 5.08 10.53 11.89
N TYR A 17 3.93 10.59 11.22
CA TYR A 17 3.88 10.53 9.76
C TYR A 17 4.21 11.89 9.13
N GLU A 18 5.07 11.89 8.12
CA GLU A 18 5.50 13.09 7.39
C GLU A 18 4.46 13.56 6.37
N HIS A 19 3.74 12.61 5.77
CA HIS A 19 2.79 12.87 4.70
C HIS A 19 1.50 12.08 4.88
N THR A 20 0.37 12.71 4.52
CA THR A 20 -0.95 12.09 4.50
C THR A 20 -1.61 12.34 3.15
N PHE A 21 -2.09 11.27 2.53
CA PHE A 21 -2.82 11.29 1.27
C PHE A 21 -4.23 10.72 1.49
N LYS A 22 -5.18 11.20 0.70
CA LYS A 22 -6.53 10.65 0.64
C LYS A 22 -6.83 10.20 -0.78
N ASN A 23 -7.30 8.96 -0.91
CA ASN A 23 -7.79 8.42 -2.15
C ASN A 23 -9.27 8.11 -2.01
N THR A 24 -10.05 8.39 -3.06
CA THR A 24 -11.47 8.03 -3.12
C THR A 24 -11.64 7.00 -4.22
N PHE A 25 -12.12 5.83 -3.85
CA PHE A 25 -12.46 4.75 -4.77
C PHE A 25 -13.97 4.65 -4.93
N ILE A 26 -14.39 4.34 -6.14
CA ILE A 26 -15.79 4.09 -6.47
C ILE A 26 -15.87 2.66 -6.97
N TYR A 27 -16.50 1.79 -6.18
CA TYR A 27 -16.71 0.40 -6.50
C TYR A 27 -18.05 0.24 -7.20
N THR A 28 -18.05 -0.47 -8.32
CA THR A 28 -19.25 -0.85 -9.05
C THR A 28 -19.21 -2.35 -9.32
N ASN A 29 -20.31 -2.89 -9.86
CA ASN A 29 -20.36 -4.30 -10.25
C ASN A 29 -19.40 -4.63 -11.41
N GLU A 30 -18.93 -3.63 -12.16
CA GLU A 30 -18.09 -3.81 -13.33
C GLU A 30 -16.61 -3.59 -13.03
N CYS A 31 -16.29 -2.49 -12.34
CA CYS A 31 -14.91 -2.14 -12.01
C CYS A 31 -14.82 -1.12 -10.87
N ILE A 32 -13.57 -0.76 -10.56
CA ILE A 32 -13.21 0.22 -9.54
C ILE A 32 -12.70 1.47 -10.25
N TYR A 33 -13.10 2.65 -9.78
CA TYR A 33 -12.67 3.93 -10.32
C TYR A 33 -12.01 4.79 -9.24
N THR A 34 -11.13 5.71 -9.63
CA THR A 34 -10.54 6.72 -8.73
C THR A 34 -10.20 7.99 -9.49
N ASN A 35 -10.08 9.09 -8.76
CA ASN A 35 -9.46 10.29 -9.31
C ASN A 35 -7.95 10.06 -9.50
N HIS A 36 -7.45 10.30 -10.70
CA HIS A 36 -6.04 10.31 -11.01
C HIS A 36 -5.75 11.50 -11.93
N LYS A 37 -4.77 12.34 -11.57
CA LYS A 37 -4.41 13.55 -12.34
C LYS A 37 -5.58 14.48 -12.69
N LYS A 38 -6.57 14.59 -11.79
CA LYS A 38 -7.81 15.40 -11.93
C LYS A 38 -8.85 14.81 -12.88
N GLU A 39 -8.66 13.59 -13.36
CA GLU A 39 -9.61 12.86 -14.19
C GLU A 39 -10.10 11.61 -13.45
N LEU A 40 -11.32 11.16 -13.74
CA LEU A 40 -11.82 9.90 -13.20
C LEU A 40 -11.32 8.77 -14.10
N HIS A 41 -10.57 7.84 -13.53
CA HIS A 41 -10.01 6.70 -14.25
C HIS A 41 -10.59 5.38 -13.74
N LYS A 42 -10.75 4.42 -14.64
CA LYS A 42 -10.88 3.01 -14.28
C LYS A 42 -9.54 2.48 -13.74
N ILE A 43 -9.62 1.63 -12.73
CA ILE A 43 -8.49 0.94 -12.13
C ILE A 43 -8.49 -0.52 -12.56
N GLU A 44 -7.32 -0.99 -12.94
CA GLU A 44 -7.05 -2.42 -13.10
C GLU A 44 -5.83 -2.80 -12.26
N TYR A 45 -5.99 -3.85 -11.45
CA TYR A 45 -4.88 -4.42 -10.71
C TYR A 45 -4.21 -5.44 -11.61
N LYS A 46 -2.97 -5.16 -12.01
CA LYS A 46 -2.14 -6.17 -12.67
C LYS A 46 -1.56 -7.08 -11.60
N SER A 47 -2.40 -7.95 -11.04
CA SER A 47 -2.00 -9.02 -10.12
C SER A 47 -2.07 -10.34 -10.86
N ASP A 48 -0.92 -10.97 -11.13
CA ASP A 48 -0.87 -12.42 -11.08
C ASP A 48 -0.61 -12.79 -9.62
N LEU A 49 -1.27 -13.81 -9.09
CA LEU A 49 -1.01 -14.32 -7.72
C LEU A 49 0.47 -14.71 -7.51
N SER A 50 1.25 -14.87 -8.59
CA SER A 50 2.71 -15.01 -8.56
C SER A 50 3.47 -13.74 -8.17
N ASN A 51 2.80 -12.61 -7.99
CA ASN A 51 3.43 -11.32 -7.67
C ASN A 51 3.68 -11.10 -6.18
N VAL A 52 3.18 -12.02 -5.33
CA VAL A 52 3.49 -12.05 -3.91
C VAL A 52 4.52 -13.14 -3.65
N THR A 53 5.72 -12.75 -3.25
CA THR A 53 6.81 -13.68 -2.94
C THR A 53 7.06 -13.70 -1.44
N GLU A 54 7.14 -14.90 -0.86
CA GLU A 54 7.57 -15.08 0.52
C GLU A 54 9.10 -15.09 0.60
N TYR A 55 9.65 -14.36 1.57
CA TYR A 55 11.08 -14.26 1.78
C TYR A 55 11.41 -14.29 3.27
N THR A 56 12.35 -15.15 3.68
CA THR A 56 12.80 -15.24 5.07
C THR A 56 14.20 -14.66 5.20
N TYR A 57 14.39 -13.69 6.10
CA TYR A 57 15.68 -13.04 6.33
C TYR A 57 15.85 -12.73 7.82
N ASN A 58 16.97 -13.16 8.41
CA ASN A 58 17.27 -12.98 9.83
C ASN A 58 16.12 -13.39 10.80
N ASN A 59 15.42 -14.49 10.50
CA ASN A 59 14.24 -14.99 11.23
C ASN A 59 12.96 -14.14 11.12
N TYR A 60 12.94 -13.16 10.22
CA TYR A 60 11.73 -12.43 9.85
C TYR A 60 11.14 -13.02 8.57
N HIS A 61 9.82 -13.11 8.54
CA HIS A 61 9.06 -13.55 7.37
C HIS A 61 8.44 -12.35 6.68
N PHE A 62 8.87 -12.08 5.45
CA PHE A 62 8.42 -10.98 4.61
C PHE A 62 7.53 -11.51 3.47
N PHE A 63 6.51 -10.74 3.13
CA PHE A 63 5.74 -10.90 1.89
C PHE A 63 5.99 -9.71 0.98
N LEU A 64 6.52 -9.97 -0.20
CA LEU A 64 6.86 -8.97 -1.21
C LEU A 64 5.76 -8.93 -2.26
N ASP A 65 4.90 -7.91 -2.21
CA ASP A 65 3.80 -7.70 -3.14
C ASP A 65 4.18 -6.67 -4.22
N ASN A 66 4.29 -7.16 -5.45
CA ASN A 66 4.61 -6.37 -6.64
C ASN A 66 3.38 -5.99 -7.47
N THR A 67 2.17 -6.10 -6.91
CA THR A 67 0.94 -5.70 -7.59
C THR A 67 1.01 -4.24 -8.00
N LYS A 68 0.78 -3.99 -9.29
CA LYS A 68 0.73 -2.64 -9.86
C LYS A 68 -0.71 -2.23 -10.11
N ILE A 69 -1.02 -1.01 -9.71
CA ILE A 69 -2.28 -0.34 -10.04
C ILE A 69 -2.08 0.32 -11.40
N LEU A 70 -2.93 -0.02 -12.36
CA LEU A 70 -3.00 0.62 -13.67
C LEU A 70 -4.21 1.54 -13.69
N TYR A 71 -4.00 2.78 -14.11
CA TYR A 71 -5.06 3.74 -14.40
C TYR A 71 -5.32 3.69 -15.89
N THR A 72 -6.49 3.18 -16.27
CA THR A 72 -6.83 2.92 -17.67
C THR A 72 -7.76 4.02 -18.18
N ASP A 73 -8.91 3.66 -18.73
CA ASP A 73 -9.82 4.55 -19.44
C ASP A 73 -10.21 5.76 -18.59
N VAL A 74 -10.31 6.93 -19.24
CA VAL A 74 -10.90 8.14 -18.64
C VAL A 74 -12.42 8.04 -18.74
N ILE A 75 -13.09 8.15 -17.60
CA ILE A 75 -14.54 7.96 -17.47
C ILE A 75 -15.21 9.30 -17.23
N GLN A 76 -16.27 9.59 -17.99
CA GLN A 76 -17.00 10.86 -17.87
C GLN A 76 -18.19 10.77 -16.91
N HIS A 77 -18.70 9.56 -16.66
CA HIS A 77 -19.88 9.34 -15.83
C HIS A 77 -19.71 8.11 -14.93
N ILE A 78 -20.12 8.26 -13.67
CA ILE A 78 -20.12 7.17 -12.68
C ILE A 78 -21.44 6.39 -12.81
N PRO A 79 -21.41 5.04 -12.87
CA PRO A 79 -22.63 4.24 -12.84
C PRO A 79 -23.51 4.53 -11.61
N TYR A 80 -24.84 4.51 -11.77
CA TYR A 80 -25.75 4.88 -10.68
C TYR A 80 -25.64 3.98 -9.44
N TYR A 81 -25.43 2.68 -9.63
CA TYR A 81 -25.24 1.72 -8.53
C TYR A 81 -23.76 1.60 -8.19
N HIS A 82 -23.31 2.34 -7.18
CA HIS A 82 -21.93 2.36 -6.73
C HIS A 82 -21.79 2.50 -5.21
N LEU A 83 -20.64 2.07 -4.69
CA LEU A 83 -20.19 2.31 -3.33
C LEU A 83 -18.94 3.19 -3.37
N CYS A 84 -18.97 4.31 -2.66
CA CYS A 84 -17.78 5.14 -2.46
C CYS A 84 -17.02 4.69 -1.21
N CYS A 85 -15.71 4.56 -1.33
CA CYS A 85 -14.79 4.34 -0.24
C CYS A 85 -13.74 5.44 -0.23
N GLU A 86 -13.33 5.86 0.96
CA GLU A 86 -12.14 6.68 1.12
C GLU A 86 -11.06 5.88 1.85
N GLU A 87 -9.83 5.97 1.33
CA GLU A 87 -8.65 5.43 1.98
C GLU A 87 -7.74 6.59 2.39
N THR A 88 -7.20 6.52 3.60
CA THR A 88 -6.19 7.47 4.08
C THR A 88 -4.85 6.78 4.18
N ILE A 89 -3.87 7.27 3.42
CA ILE A 89 -2.51 6.73 3.38
C ILE A 89 -1.59 7.69 4.12
N ASN A 90 -1.04 7.24 5.24
CA ASN A 90 -0.03 7.96 6.00
C ASN A 90 1.35 7.36 5.72
N LYS A 91 2.33 8.21 5.46
CA LYS A 91 3.66 7.83 4.95
C LYS A 91 4.75 8.56 5.70
N THR A 92 5.79 7.83 6.11
CA THR A 92 7.04 8.39 6.64
C THR A 92 8.23 7.70 6.01
N ASN A 93 9.28 8.46 5.73
CA ASN A 93 10.55 7.90 5.28
C ASN A 93 11.29 7.25 6.47
N ILE A 94 11.88 6.07 6.26
CA ILE A 94 12.69 5.37 7.28
C ILE A 94 14.10 5.01 6.78
N GLY A 95 14.45 5.38 5.55
CA GLY A 95 15.71 5.03 4.89
C GLY A 95 15.70 5.36 3.40
N GLU A 96 16.85 5.21 2.76
CA GLU A 96 17.03 5.58 1.34
C GLU A 96 16.05 4.82 0.42
N GLY A 97 14.96 5.50 0.02
CA GLY A 97 13.89 4.93 -0.79
C GLY A 97 13.02 3.90 -0.08
N ILE A 98 12.93 3.94 1.26
CA ILE A 98 12.09 3.03 2.05
C ILE A 98 11.14 3.85 2.91
N TYR A 99 9.86 3.55 2.79
CA TYR A 99 8.80 4.25 3.51
C TYR A 99 7.96 3.29 4.33
N PHE A 100 7.65 3.66 5.56
CA PHE A 100 6.64 2.98 6.35
C PHE A 100 5.27 3.61 6.06
N ILE A 101 4.29 2.75 5.79
CA ILE A 101 2.94 3.13 5.39
C ILE A 101 1.92 2.59 6.38
N LYS A 102 0.98 3.44 6.77
CA LYS A 102 -0.31 3.06 7.34
C LYS A 102 -1.40 3.43 6.35
N ASN A 103 -2.10 2.42 5.82
CA ASN A 103 -3.29 2.62 4.98
C ASN A 103 -4.54 2.29 5.79
N SER A 104 -5.42 3.28 5.95
CA SER A 104 -6.68 3.17 6.69
C SER A 104 -7.86 3.16 5.74
N TYR A 105 -8.71 2.14 5.81
CA TYR A 105 -9.89 1.96 4.95
C TYR A 105 -10.98 1.20 5.71
N TYR A 106 -12.25 1.65 5.65
CA TYR A 106 -13.39 1.01 6.34
C TYR A 106 -13.14 0.64 7.82
N ASP A 107 -12.63 1.58 8.62
CA ASP A 107 -12.26 1.36 10.03
C ASP A 107 -11.21 0.24 10.26
N GLN A 108 -10.52 -0.18 9.20
CA GLN A 108 -9.41 -1.11 9.25
C GLN A 108 -8.11 -0.39 8.92
N ASP A 109 -7.04 -0.83 9.58
CA ASP A 109 -5.69 -0.34 9.35
C ASP A 109 -4.81 -1.46 8.81
N SER A 110 -4.13 -1.20 7.70
CA SER A 110 -3.10 -2.05 7.13
C SER A 110 -1.75 -1.35 7.17
N TYR A 111 -0.70 -2.09 7.47
CA TYR A 111 0.66 -1.58 7.60
C TYR A 111 1.60 -2.33 6.68
N TYR A 112 2.47 -1.60 6.00
CA TYR A 112 3.46 -2.16 5.10
C TYR A 112 4.58 -1.17 4.84
N PHE A 113 5.66 -1.64 4.20
CA PHE A 113 6.73 -0.78 3.71
C PHE A 113 6.65 -0.64 2.19
N GLU A 114 6.95 0.54 1.68
CA GLU A 114 7.10 0.79 0.24
C GLU A 114 8.55 1.03 -0.11
N THR A 115 9.01 0.35 -1.16
CA THR A 115 10.36 0.50 -1.70
C THR A 115 10.44 0.03 -3.15
N ASP A 116 11.43 0.51 -3.87
CA ASP A 116 11.76 0.04 -5.23
C ASP A 116 12.89 -1.01 -5.23
N ASN A 117 13.52 -1.26 -4.08
CA ASN A 117 14.64 -2.20 -3.91
C ASN A 117 14.21 -3.45 -3.14
N ASN A 118 14.83 -4.60 -3.45
CA ASN A 118 14.60 -5.88 -2.76
C ASN A 118 15.92 -6.53 -2.31
N ASN A 119 16.82 -5.73 -1.74
CA ASN A 119 18.15 -6.14 -1.32
C ASN A 119 18.28 -6.23 0.21
N ASP A 120 19.39 -6.81 0.68
CA ASP A 120 19.69 -6.98 2.11
C ASP A 120 19.68 -5.66 2.89
N GLU A 121 20.12 -4.56 2.29
CA GLU A 121 20.09 -3.23 2.91
C GLU A 121 18.66 -2.82 3.27
N THR A 122 17.72 -3.06 2.35
CA THR A 122 16.30 -2.79 2.54
C THR A 122 15.74 -3.55 3.74
N PHE A 123 16.00 -4.86 3.80
CA PHE A 123 15.51 -5.70 4.89
C PHE A 123 16.16 -5.34 6.22
N ASN A 124 17.46 -5.04 6.24
CA ASN A 124 18.16 -4.60 7.45
C ASN A 124 17.60 -3.28 7.98
N LYS A 125 17.23 -2.33 7.10
CA LYS A 125 16.57 -1.09 7.53
C LYS A 125 15.17 -1.31 8.08
N ILE A 126 14.38 -2.18 7.46
CA ILE A 126 13.06 -2.55 8.00
C ILE A 126 13.23 -3.18 9.40
N ILE A 127 14.13 -4.15 9.57
CA ILE A 127 14.37 -4.80 10.87
C ILE A 127 14.86 -3.80 11.92
N SER A 128 15.75 -2.89 11.53
CA SER A 128 16.24 -1.83 12.41
C SER A 128 15.10 -0.92 12.89
N PHE A 129 14.18 -0.54 11.98
CA PHE A 129 12.98 0.22 12.31
C PHE A 129 12.05 -0.54 13.26
N LEU A 130 11.80 -1.83 12.99
CA LEU A 130 10.97 -2.70 13.83
C LEU A 130 11.54 -2.91 15.23
N SER A 131 12.86 -2.84 15.39
CA SER A 131 13.53 -3.00 16.69
C SER A 131 13.60 -1.70 17.49
N SER A 132 13.36 -0.56 16.85
CA SER A 132 13.48 0.78 17.45
C SER A 132 12.14 1.33 17.95
N ASN A 133 11.05 0.61 17.72
CA ASN A 133 9.67 0.96 18.09
C ASN A 133 9.00 -0.25 18.76
#